data_AF-A0A8C6STF3-F1
#
_entry.id   AF-A0A8C6STF3-F1
#
_cell.length_a   1.000
_cell.length_b   1.000
_cell.length_c   1.000
_cell.angle_alpha   90.00
_cell.angle_beta   90.00
_cell.angle_gamma   90.00
#
_symmetry.space_group_name_H-M   'P 1'
#
loop_
_entity.id
_entity.type
_entity.pdbx_description
1 polymer ?
#
loop_
_entity_poly.entity_id
_entity_poly.type
_entity_poly.pdbx_seq_one_letter_code
_entity_poly.pdbx_strand_id
1 'polypeptide(L)' 'MASQVQVFSSPYEVLEFLGRGTFGQVAKCWKRGTNEIVAIKILKNHPSYARQG' A
#
# COMPACT_ATOMS: atom_id res chain seq x y z
N MET A 1 -20.61 15.72 23.42
CA MET A 1 -20.25 14.33 23.05
C MET A 1 -19.85 14.34 21.58
N ALA A 2 -18.57 14.55 21.27
CA ALA A 2 -18.10 14.44 19.90
C ALA A 2 -17.91 12.95 19.59
N SER A 3 -18.81 12.38 18.79
CA SER A 3 -18.60 11.05 18.22
C SER A 3 -17.42 11.12 17.26
N GLN A 4 -16.27 10.63 17.69
CA GLN A 4 -15.11 10.51 16.82
C GLN A 4 -15.42 9.40 15.81
N VAL A 5 -15.85 9.80 14.62
CA VAL A 5 -15.95 8.91 13.46
C VAL A 5 -14.53 8.42 13.18
N GLN A 6 -14.22 7.17 13.53
CA GLN A 6 -12.98 6.53 13.11
C GLN A 6 -13.05 6.31 11.59
N VAL A 7 -12.58 7.30 10.84
CA VAL A 7 -12.20 7.08 9.44
C VAL A 7 -11.04 6.10 9.50
N PHE A 8 -11.30 4.83 9.17
CA PHE A 8 -10.25 3.82 9.01
C PHE A 8 -9.40 4.20 7.80
N SER A 9 -8.51 5.17 7.99
CA SER A 9 -7.51 5.49 6.98
C SER A 9 -6.55 4.32 6.91
N SER A 10 -6.29 3.79 5.72
CA SER A 10 -5.24 2.81 5.53
C SER A 10 -3.94 3.32 6.17
N PRO A 11 -3.19 2.48 6.89
CA PRO A 11 -1.99 2.91 7.61
C PRO A 11 -0.84 3.29 6.66
N TYR A 12 -1.03 3.16 5.34
CA TYR A 12 -0.05 3.45 4.31
C TYR A 12 -0.56 4.57 3.41
N GLU A 13 0.29 5.57 3.21
CA GLU A 13 0.07 6.68 2.32
C GLU A 13 1.02 6.58 1.13
N VAL A 14 0.48 6.62 -0.09
CA VAL A 14 1.29 6.55 -1.32
C VAL A 14 1.98 7.89 -1.54
N LEU A 15 3.30 7.87 -1.63
CA LEU A 15 4.11 9.06 -1.95
C LEU A 15 4.40 9.14 -3.45
N GLU A 16 4.86 8.04 -4.03
CA GLU A 16 5.33 8.00 -5.42
C GLU A 16 5.19 6.59 -5.99
N PHE A 17 4.99 6.47 -7.30
CA PHE A 17 5.09 5.19 -8.00
C PHE A 17 6.52 4.94 -8.47
N LEU A 18 7.13 3.85 -8.00
CA LEU A 18 8.51 3.50 -8.28
C LEU A 18 8.68 2.74 -9.61
N GLY A 19 7.66 1.99 -10.03
CA GLY A 19 7.73 1.25 -11.29
C GLY A 19 6.55 0.31 -11.53
N ARG A 20 6.47 -0.20 -12.76
CA ARG A 20 5.46 -1.15 -13.21
C ARG A 20 6.15 -2.31 -13.93
N GLY A 21 5.75 -3.53 -13.60
CA GLY A 21 6.25 -4.74 -14.24
C GLY A 21 5.16 -5.78 -14.48
N THR A 22 5.55 -6.95 -14.93
CA THR A 22 4.66 -8.10 -15.21
C THR A 22 3.74 -8.41 -14.03
N PHE A 23 4.33 -8.39 -12.83
CA PHE A 23 3.72 -8.82 -11.57
C PHE A 23 2.87 -7.75 -10.89
N GLY A 24 2.89 -6.50 -11.36
CA GLY A 24 2.15 -5.41 -10.72
C GLY A 24 2.88 -4.08 -10.74
N GLN A 25 2.40 -3.16 -9.90
CA GLN A 25 2.96 -1.83 -9.73
C GLN A 25 3.58 -1.71 -8.34
N VAL A 26 4.72 -1.04 -8.23
CA VAL A 26 5.39 -0.78 -6.96
C VAL A 26 5.26 0.69 -6.62
N ALA A 27 4.86 0.99 -5.40
CA ALA A 27 4.74 2.34 -4.87
C ALA A 27 5.62 2.51 -3.64
N LYS A 28 6.22 3.68 -3.50
CA LYS A 28 6.82 4.17 -2.26
C LYS A 28 5.71 4.68 -1.38
N CYS A 29 5.61 4.13 -0.17
CA CYS A 29 4.57 4.50 0.78
C CYS A 29 5.17 4.88 2.12
N TRP A 30 4.53 5.82 2.79
CA TRP A 30 4.80 6.15 4.18
C TRP A 30 3.85 5.38 5.08
N LYS A 31 4.39 4.66 6.07
CA LYS A 31 3.60 3.99 7.10
C LYS A 31 3.33 4.98 8.24
N ARG A 32 2.06 5.35 8.38
CA ARG A 32 1.59 6.33 9.37
C ARG A 32 1.90 5.82 10.77
N GLY A 33 2.49 6.70 11.59
CA GLY A 33 2.81 6.41 12.98
C GLY A 33 4.14 5.69 13.23
N THR A 34 4.85 5.20 12.20
CA THR A 34 6.17 4.56 12.37
C THR A 34 7.33 5.32 11.73
N ASN A 35 7.07 6.40 10.99
CA ASN A 35 8.06 7.11 10.17
C ASN A 35 8.79 6.23 9.13
N GLU A 36 8.29 5.02 8.89
CA GLU A 36 8.91 4.08 7.96
C GLU A 36 8.48 4.41 6.52
N ILE A 37 9.47 4.41 5.62
CA ILE A 37 9.26 4.45 4.18
C ILE A 37 9.41 3.03 3.65
N VAL A 38 8.35 2.50 3.04
CA VAL A 38 8.27 1.13 2.54
C VAL A 38 7.95 1.11 1.05
N ALA A 39 8.35 0.04 0.37
CA ALA A 39 7.87 -0.25 -0.98
C ALA A 39 6.69 -1.23 -0.91
N ILE A 40 5.54 -0.85 -1.45
CA ILE A 40 4.35 -1.70 -1.54
C ILE A 40 4.17 -2.18 -2.98
N LYS A 41 4.09 -3.50 -3.17
CA LYS A 41 3.81 -4.13 -4.47
C LYS A 41 2.31 -4.40 -4.60
N ILE A 42 1.68 -3.66 -5.49
CA ILE A 42 0.26 -3.77 -5.86
C ILE A 42 0.15 -4.85 -6.93
N LEU A 43 -0.31 -6.04 -6.52
CA LEU A 43 -0.50 -7.17 -7.42
C LEU A 43 -1.81 -7.02 -8.21
N LYS A 44 -1.80 -7.45 -9.48
CA LYS A 44 -3.03 -7.57 -10.27
C LYS A 44 -3.91 -8.65 -9.65
N ASN A 45 -5.23 -8.48 -9.71
CA ASN A 45 -6.20 -9.50 -9.29
C ASN A 45 -6.24 -10.66 -10.28
N HIS A 46 -5.16 -11.43 -10.34
CA HIS A 46 -5.02 -12.64 -11.13
C HIS A 46 -4.47 -13.75 -10.23
N PRO A 47 -5.10 -14.95 -10.22
CA PRO A 47 -4.81 -15.99 -9.23
C PRO A 47 -3.36 -16.49 -9.23
N SER A 48 -2.64 -16.35 -10.35
CA SER A 48 -1.22 -16.71 -10.43
C SER A 48 -0.29 -15.83 -9.58
N TYR A 49 -0.69 -14.59 -9.24
CA TYR A 49 0.15 -13.68 -8.45
C TYR A 49 -0.10 -13.76 -6.94
N ALA A 50 -1.23 -14.33 -6.52
CA ALA A 50 -1.59 -14.42 -5.10
C ALA A 50 -0.68 -15.36 -4.26
N ARG A 51 0.07 -16.25 -4.92
CA ARG A 51 0.95 -17.24 -4.27
C ARG A 51 2.44 -17.05 -4.57
N GLN A 52 2.84 -15.93 -5.17
CA GLN A 52 4.25 -15.68 -5.46
C GLN A 52 4.92 -15.04 -4.24
N GLY A 53 5.63 -15.87 -3.47
CA GLY A 53 6.63 -15.48 -2.48
C GLY A 53 8.01 -15.58 -3.09
#